data_AF-A0A7X0HKW1-F1
#
_entry.id   AF-A0A7X0HKW1-F1
#
_cell.length_a   1.000
_cell.length_b   1.000
_cell.length_c   1.000
_cell.angle_alpha   90.00
_cell.angle_beta   90.00
_cell.angle_gamma   90.00
#
_symmetry.space_group_name_H-M   'P 1'
#
loop_
_entity.id
_entity.type
_entity.pdbx_description
1 polymer ?
#
loop_
_entity_poly.entity_id
_entity_poly.type
_entity_poly.pdbx_seq_one_letter_code
_entity_poly.pdbx_strand_id
1 'polypeptide(L)'
;MPKNVKNRRKSHAERERIKQKKAASGASYTSAQSGTAHRHLGPEIGPVDSSGFGADRRADMSTASALIGACIEQCKPCQASLADKVLSGDRLVIASLAGSVYSLLPSPGFAASPTTQRFHSVARGSGRSGDGSEVLAMVEALTAEDLESLLEDTLDVWAAAAPPRPEPAAATPAGGAEPDAEELRRYTGAGATAYLMSAGADQLLSAQEMAELPLHAEKSEAAGDPVVCFLCDAAIDVTAEPEVHIGLTTRTLSIDGRSLDTVQPVWTHPACGRARIWAWSELMAARQSRGLYVSPEDRQPEPARGLKGPKNADYTHFSLARNPGGGGMVPVVLVEPGEPDEHGIEGYLAARLSEGFKPVDLTGGEPFPVLTGWHLRCERGRMVSVMRAGAGAWYRQEGGYATPGKWRQAARTQGQALLLVVPAGSVGERQGDDWLAAMNRTAGAGHLLGGLVAVRGTLS
;
A
#
# COMPACT_ATOMS: atom_id res chain seq x y z
N MET A 1 -31.75 -21.99 -57.02
CA MET A 1 -32.03 -22.98 -55.97
C MET A 1 -31.07 -22.77 -54.80
N PRO A 2 -31.53 -22.29 -53.63
CA PRO A 2 -30.66 -22.14 -52.47
C PRO A 2 -30.35 -23.51 -51.86
N LYS A 3 -29.05 -23.78 -51.63
CA LYS A 3 -28.57 -25.03 -51.04
C LYS A 3 -28.99 -25.08 -49.56
N ASN A 4 -29.77 -26.11 -49.26
CA ASN A 4 -30.30 -26.44 -47.95
C ASN A 4 -29.13 -26.73 -46.97
N VAL A 5 -28.83 -25.80 -46.06
CA VAL A 5 -27.80 -25.97 -45.03
C VAL A 5 -28.32 -26.97 -44.02
N LYS A 6 -27.89 -28.24 -44.16
CA LYS A 6 -28.23 -29.32 -43.23
C LYS A 6 -27.77 -28.95 -41.81
N ASN A 7 -28.72 -28.89 -40.89
CA ASN A 7 -28.51 -28.81 -39.44
C ASN A 7 -27.60 -29.95 -38.96
N ARG A 8 -26.29 -29.70 -38.95
CA ARG A 8 -25.30 -30.62 -38.37
C ARG A 8 -25.50 -30.62 -36.85
N ARG A 9 -26.15 -31.66 -36.33
CA ARG A 9 -26.29 -31.87 -34.88
C ARG A 9 -24.89 -31.89 -34.27
N LYS A 10 -24.61 -30.92 -33.38
CA LYS A 10 -23.36 -30.83 -32.63
C LYS A 10 -23.09 -32.14 -31.88
N SER A 11 -21.85 -32.60 -31.92
CA SER A 11 -21.43 -33.82 -31.23
C SER A 11 -21.55 -33.65 -29.70
N HIS A 12 -21.72 -34.75 -28.96
CA HIS A 12 -21.78 -34.73 -27.51
C HIS A 12 -20.53 -34.07 -26.89
N ALA A 13 -19.35 -34.36 -27.45
CA ALA A 13 -18.07 -33.77 -27.04
C ALA A 13 -18.01 -32.24 -27.25
N GLU A 14 -18.60 -31.71 -28.33
CA GLU A 14 -18.66 -30.27 -28.59
C GLU A 14 -19.58 -29.57 -27.58
N ARG A 15 -20.71 -30.19 -27.22
CA ARG A 15 -21.61 -29.67 -26.17
C ARG A 15 -20.92 -29.64 -24.82
N GLU A 16 -20.20 -30.70 -24.44
CA GLU A 16 -19.42 -30.71 -23.19
C GLU A 16 -18.31 -29.67 -23.18
N ARG A 17 -17.61 -29.46 -24.30
CA ARG A 17 -16.61 -28.39 -24.41
C ARG A 17 -17.21 -27.00 -24.25
N ILE A 18 -18.39 -26.74 -24.83
CA ILE A 18 -19.11 -25.45 -24.67
C ILE A 18 -19.56 -25.28 -23.21
N LYS A 19 -20.05 -26.34 -22.55
CA LYS A 19 -20.41 -26.30 -21.12
C LYS A 19 -19.21 -26.02 -20.23
N GLN A 20 -18.07 -26.68 -20.46
CA GLN A 20 -16.83 -26.41 -19.72
C GLN A 20 -16.33 -24.98 -19.95
N LYS A 21 -16.40 -24.46 -21.19
CA LYS A 21 -16.04 -23.08 -21.50
C LYS A 21 -16.97 -22.06 -20.84
N LYS A 22 -18.28 -22.36 -20.79
CA LYS A 22 -19.29 -21.57 -20.06
C LYS A 22 -19.01 -21.57 -18.55
N ALA A 23 -18.68 -22.74 -17.98
CA ALA A 23 -18.34 -22.89 -16.58
C ALA A 23 -17.11 -22.05 -16.22
N ALA A 24 -16.04 -22.14 -17.01
CA ALA A 24 -14.80 -21.43 -16.78
C ALA A 24 -14.87 -19.89 -16.99
N SER A 25 -15.72 -19.40 -17.90
CA SER A 25 -15.71 -17.98 -18.31
C SER A 25 -16.82 -17.10 -17.74
N GLY A 26 -17.84 -17.66 -17.06
CA GLY A 26 -18.99 -16.85 -16.64
C GLY A 26 -20.05 -16.66 -17.72
N ALA A 27 -19.67 -16.66 -18.99
CA ALA A 27 -20.52 -16.21 -20.09
C ALA A 27 -21.86 -16.98 -20.25
N SER A 28 -22.88 -16.31 -20.80
CA SER A 28 -24.12 -16.95 -21.23
C SER A 28 -23.84 -18.05 -22.27
N TYR A 29 -24.76 -19.02 -22.40
CA TYR A 29 -24.58 -20.14 -23.34
C TYR A 29 -24.36 -19.65 -24.78
N THR A 30 -25.07 -18.60 -25.20
CA THR A 30 -24.94 -17.99 -26.53
C THR A 30 -23.56 -17.37 -26.74
N SER A 31 -23.02 -16.65 -25.75
CA SER A 31 -21.68 -16.05 -25.81
C SER A 31 -20.55 -17.09 -25.75
N ALA A 32 -20.74 -18.16 -24.97
CA ALA A 32 -19.83 -19.29 -24.95
C ALA A 32 -19.85 -20.06 -26.28
N GLN A 33 -21.02 -20.16 -26.91
CA GLN A 33 -21.24 -20.80 -28.21
C GLN A 33 -20.69 -19.97 -29.38
N SER A 34 -20.81 -18.64 -29.35
CA SER A 34 -20.23 -17.73 -30.35
C SER A 34 -18.72 -17.55 -30.19
N GLY A 35 -18.17 -17.96 -29.04
CA GLY A 35 -16.74 -17.85 -28.75
C GLY A 35 -16.31 -16.47 -28.27
N THR A 36 -17.25 -15.54 -28.04
CA THR A 36 -17.02 -14.15 -27.62
C THR A 36 -17.05 -13.98 -26.10
N ALA A 37 -16.64 -14.99 -25.34
CA ALA A 37 -16.55 -14.88 -23.89
C ALA A 37 -15.39 -13.95 -23.53
N HIS A 38 -15.69 -12.85 -22.83
CA HIS A 38 -14.66 -11.96 -22.30
C HIS A 38 -13.78 -12.75 -21.33
N ARG A 39 -12.48 -12.46 -21.35
CA ARG A 39 -11.50 -12.98 -20.39
C ARG A 39 -10.88 -11.78 -19.74
N HIS A 40 -11.04 -11.69 -18.43
CA HIS A 40 -10.47 -10.62 -17.63
C HIS A 40 -9.22 -11.15 -16.92
N LEU A 41 -8.13 -10.38 -16.99
CA LEU A 41 -6.89 -10.73 -16.31
C LEU A 41 -6.94 -10.21 -14.87
N GLY A 42 -7.41 -11.05 -13.96
CA GLY A 42 -7.35 -10.79 -12.52
C GLY A 42 -5.99 -11.14 -11.89
N PRO A 43 -5.78 -10.79 -10.61
CA PRO A 43 -4.61 -11.27 -9.87
C PRO A 43 -4.59 -12.79 -9.84
N GLU A 44 -3.42 -13.40 -9.98
CA GLU A 44 -3.26 -14.85 -9.84
C GLU A 44 -3.41 -15.25 -8.36
N ILE A 45 -4.63 -15.56 -7.95
CA ILE A 45 -4.94 -16.07 -6.62
C ILE A 45 -4.91 -17.58 -6.70
N GLY A 46 -3.91 -18.20 -6.07
CA GLY A 46 -3.85 -19.64 -5.95
C GLY A 46 -5.04 -20.19 -5.15
N PRO A 47 -5.40 -21.48 -5.33
CA PRO A 47 -6.43 -22.11 -4.51
C PRO A 47 -6.08 -22.05 -3.02
N VAL A 48 -7.07 -21.74 -2.20
CA VAL A 48 -6.92 -21.49 -0.76
C VAL A 48 -7.11 -22.80 0.00
N ASP A 49 -6.14 -23.12 0.85
CA ASP A 49 -6.24 -24.18 1.84
C ASP A 49 -6.99 -23.65 3.07
N SER A 50 -8.02 -24.36 3.50
CA SER A 50 -8.86 -23.95 4.62
C SER A 50 -8.27 -24.26 5.99
N SER A 51 -7.08 -24.85 6.06
CA SER A 51 -6.40 -25.14 7.33
C SER A 51 -6.26 -23.88 8.21
N GLY A 52 -5.95 -22.73 7.60
CA GLY A 52 -5.94 -21.43 8.27
C GLY A 52 -7.32 -20.90 8.69
N PHE A 53 -8.40 -21.50 8.21
CA PHE A 53 -9.79 -21.18 8.54
C PHE A 53 -10.45 -22.26 9.41
N GLY A 54 -9.68 -23.19 9.98
CA GLY A 54 -10.21 -24.26 10.83
C GLY A 54 -11.10 -25.29 10.11
N ALA A 55 -10.99 -25.37 8.78
CA ALA A 55 -11.72 -26.36 7.98
C ALA A 55 -10.73 -27.29 7.23
N ASP A 56 -11.24 -28.42 6.73
CA ASP A 56 -10.48 -29.41 5.95
C ASP A 56 -11.02 -29.52 4.51
N ARG A 57 -10.89 -28.43 3.74
CA ARG A 57 -11.28 -28.33 2.33
C ARG A 57 -10.41 -27.33 1.57
N ARG A 58 -10.51 -27.34 0.25
CA ARG A 58 -9.77 -26.41 -0.62
C ARG A 58 -10.74 -25.69 -1.54
N ALA A 59 -10.64 -24.36 -1.60
CA ALA A 59 -11.44 -23.56 -2.52
C ALA A 59 -10.64 -23.18 -3.77
N ASP A 60 -11.27 -23.29 -4.93
CA ASP A 60 -10.73 -22.76 -6.19
C ASP A 60 -11.03 -21.25 -6.29
N MET A 61 -9.98 -20.45 -6.42
CA MET A 61 -10.07 -18.98 -6.50
C MET A 61 -10.13 -18.47 -7.95
N SER A 62 -10.19 -19.36 -8.95
CA SER A 62 -10.20 -18.97 -10.37
C SER A 62 -11.36 -18.04 -10.74
N THR A 63 -12.55 -18.30 -10.19
CA THR A 63 -13.76 -17.47 -10.45
C THR A 63 -13.65 -16.12 -9.75
N ALA A 64 -13.14 -16.09 -8.52
CA ALA A 64 -12.88 -14.86 -7.76
C ALA A 64 -11.84 -13.97 -8.44
N SER A 65 -10.74 -14.56 -8.91
CA SER A 65 -9.72 -13.86 -9.71
C SER A 65 -10.33 -13.22 -10.96
N ALA A 66 -11.11 -13.99 -11.73
CA ALA A 66 -11.78 -13.47 -12.92
C ALA A 66 -12.78 -12.34 -12.58
N LEU A 67 -13.47 -12.42 -11.44
CA LEU A 67 -14.38 -11.39 -10.95
C LEU A 67 -13.62 -10.09 -10.64
N ILE A 68 -12.51 -10.16 -9.91
CA ILE A 68 -11.65 -8.99 -9.66
C ILE A 68 -11.17 -8.37 -10.98
N GLY A 69 -10.72 -9.18 -11.93
CA GLY A 69 -10.34 -8.69 -13.27
C GLY A 69 -11.49 -7.97 -13.96
N ALA A 70 -12.71 -8.50 -13.88
CA ALA A 70 -13.89 -7.85 -14.45
C ALA A 70 -14.24 -6.52 -13.75
N CYS A 71 -13.99 -6.41 -12.44
CA CYS A 71 -14.11 -5.17 -11.68
C CYS A 71 -13.10 -4.12 -12.14
N ILE A 72 -11.83 -4.49 -12.25
CA ILE A 72 -10.73 -3.63 -12.73
C ILE A 72 -11.03 -3.13 -14.16
N GLU A 73 -11.52 -4.01 -15.03
CA GLU A 73 -11.88 -3.66 -16.41
C GLU A 73 -13.29 -3.03 -16.54
N GLN A 74 -13.99 -2.82 -15.42
CA GLN A 74 -15.34 -2.24 -15.36
C GLN A 74 -16.39 -2.95 -16.24
N CYS A 75 -16.23 -4.26 -16.48
CA CYS A 75 -17.14 -5.04 -17.33
C CYS A 75 -18.38 -5.53 -16.57
N LYS A 76 -19.39 -4.65 -16.44
CA LYS A 76 -20.62 -4.91 -15.66
C LYS A 76 -21.33 -6.25 -15.96
N PRO A 77 -21.50 -6.70 -17.23
CA PRO A 77 -22.14 -7.99 -17.49
C PRO A 77 -21.36 -9.19 -16.94
N CYS A 78 -20.02 -9.13 -16.98
CA CYS A 78 -19.16 -10.17 -16.43
C CYS A 78 -19.09 -10.10 -14.91
N GLN A 79 -19.09 -8.89 -14.33
CA GLN A 79 -19.17 -8.70 -12.87
C GLN A 79 -20.40 -9.39 -12.29
N ALA A 80 -21.60 -9.08 -12.80
CA ALA A 80 -22.85 -9.68 -12.31
C ALA A 80 -22.82 -11.21 -12.42
N SER A 81 -22.47 -11.74 -13.60
CA SER A 81 -22.47 -13.19 -13.80
C SER A 81 -21.39 -13.95 -13.02
N LEU A 82 -20.25 -13.32 -12.72
CA LEU A 82 -19.19 -13.93 -11.92
C LEU A 82 -19.46 -13.77 -10.42
N ALA A 83 -20.06 -12.66 -9.99
CA ALA A 83 -20.52 -12.44 -8.63
C ALA A 83 -21.55 -13.50 -8.22
N ASP A 84 -22.56 -13.75 -9.05
CA ASP A 84 -23.55 -14.82 -8.83
C ASP A 84 -22.88 -16.19 -8.58
N LYS A 85 -21.81 -16.50 -9.32
CA LYS A 85 -21.07 -17.76 -9.16
C LYS A 85 -20.25 -17.81 -7.88
N VAL A 86 -19.66 -16.68 -7.47
CA VAL A 86 -18.93 -16.58 -6.21
C VAL A 86 -19.91 -16.69 -5.02
N LEU A 87 -21.04 -16.00 -5.07
CA LEU A 87 -22.08 -16.01 -4.03
C LEU A 87 -22.75 -17.38 -3.87
N SER A 88 -22.94 -18.11 -4.98
CA SER A 88 -23.49 -19.47 -4.97
C SER A 88 -22.46 -20.59 -4.73
N GLY A 89 -21.16 -20.23 -4.64
CA GLY A 89 -20.05 -21.15 -4.48
C GLY A 89 -19.66 -21.45 -3.03
N ASP A 90 -18.41 -21.88 -2.84
CA ASP A 90 -17.84 -22.12 -1.50
C ASP A 90 -17.61 -20.80 -0.76
N ARG A 91 -18.19 -20.66 0.44
CA ARG A 91 -18.04 -19.48 1.31
C ARG A 91 -16.60 -19.19 1.72
N LEU A 92 -15.73 -20.19 1.66
CA LEU A 92 -14.29 -20.01 1.87
C LEU A 92 -13.67 -19.03 0.85
N VAL A 93 -14.20 -18.95 -0.37
CA VAL A 93 -13.74 -17.99 -1.38
C VAL A 93 -13.95 -16.56 -0.90
N ILE A 94 -15.15 -16.26 -0.38
CA ILE A 94 -15.52 -14.91 0.09
C ILE A 94 -14.77 -14.59 1.39
N ALA A 95 -14.68 -15.55 2.32
CA ALA A 95 -13.90 -15.41 3.55
C ALA A 95 -12.42 -15.10 3.25
N SER A 96 -11.83 -15.79 2.27
CA SER A 96 -10.45 -15.52 1.85
C SER A 96 -10.30 -14.17 1.15
N LEU A 97 -11.22 -13.81 0.25
CA LEU A 97 -11.18 -12.53 -0.46
C LEU A 97 -11.29 -11.36 0.52
N ALA A 98 -12.37 -11.31 1.29
CA ALA A 98 -12.65 -10.23 2.22
C ALA A 98 -11.65 -10.21 3.38
N GLY A 99 -11.29 -11.37 3.93
CA GLY A 99 -10.31 -11.49 5.01
C GLY A 99 -8.94 -10.97 4.61
N SER A 100 -8.46 -11.24 3.38
CA SER A 100 -7.17 -10.74 2.90
C SER A 100 -7.09 -9.22 2.80
N VAL A 101 -8.23 -8.56 2.54
CA VAL A 101 -8.34 -7.10 2.47
C VAL A 101 -8.50 -6.50 3.86
N TYR A 102 -9.55 -6.90 4.57
CA TYR A 102 -9.96 -6.23 5.81
C TYR A 102 -9.11 -6.59 7.03
N SER A 103 -8.30 -7.65 6.97
CA SER A 103 -7.27 -7.90 8.00
C SER A 103 -6.12 -6.88 7.97
N LEU A 104 -5.86 -6.28 6.80
CA LEU A 104 -4.76 -5.33 6.58
C LEU A 104 -5.19 -3.87 6.71
N LEU A 105 -6.44 -3.55 6.36
CA LEU A 105 -6.93 -2.18 6.38
C LEU A 105 -7.12 -1.63 7.80
N PRO A 106 -6.73 -0.37 8.09
CA PRO A 106 -6.94 0.27 9.39
C PRO A 106 -8.41 0.44 9.75
N SER A 107 -9.27 0.67 8.75
CA SER A 107 -10.72 0.80 8.88
C SER A 107 -11.41 0.15 7.66
N PRO A 108 -12.71 -0.19 7.74
CA PRO A 108 -13.45 -0.76 6.61
C PRO A 108 -13.74 0.25 5.49
N GLY A 109 -13.54 1.56 5.73
CA GLY A 109 -14.00 2.64 4.86
C GLY A 109 -15.38 3.16 5.26
N PHE A 110 -15.66 4.43 4.97
CA PHE A 110 -16.92 5.08 5.36
C PHE A 110 -18.13 4.57 4.56
N ALA A 111 -17.92 4.28 3.27
CA ALA A 111 -18.97 3.74 2.40
C ALA A 111 -19.26 2.25 2.63
N ALA A 112 -18.50 1.58 3.50
CA ALA A 112 -18.67 0.16 3.74
C ALA A 112 -20.03 -0.13 4.38
N SER A 113 -20.68 -1.18 3.89
CA SER A 113 -21.95 -1.66 4.42
C SER A 113 -21.86 -2.00 5.92
N PRO A 114 -22.99 -1.99 6.66
CA PRO A 114 -23.01 -2.40 8.07
C PRO A 114 -22.45 -3.81 8.30
N THR A 115 -22.57 -4.69 7.30
CA THR A 115 -22.02 -6.04 7.37
C THR A 115 -20.50 -6.05 7.24
N THR A 116 -19.94 -5.27 6.32
CA THR A 116 -18.48 -5.10 6.20
C THR A 116 -17.88 -4.43 7.43
N GLN A 117 -18.56 -3.45 8.03
CA GLN A 117 -18.12 -2.83 9.28
C GLN A 117 -17.99 -3.85 10.42
N ARG A 118 -18.99 -4.73 10.58
CA ARG A 118 -18.94 -5.82 11.57
C ARG A 118 -17.82 -6.81 11.23
N PHE A 119 -17.73 -7.21 9.97
CA PHE A 119 -16.74 -8.17 9.47
C PHE A 119 -15.30 -7.70 9.68
N HIS A 120 -15.01 -6.41 9.48
CA HIS A 120 -13.68 -5.84 9.65
C HIS A 120 -13.09 -6.10 11.03
N SER A 121 -13.89 -6.00 12.08
CA SER A 121 -13.43 -6.26 13.45
C SER A 121 -12.91 -7.70 13.62
N VAL A 122 -13.65 -8.69 13.08
CA VAL A 122 -13.29 -10.11 13.09
C VAL A 122 -12.08 -10.39 12.20
N ALA A 123 -12.05 -9.86 10.98
CA ALA A 123 -10.94 -10.01 10.05
C ALA A 123 -9.62 -9.43 10.62
N ARG A 124 -9.67 -8.28 11.29
CA ARG A 124 -8.51 -7.63 11.93
C ARG A 124 -8.01 -8.41 13.14
N GLY A 125 -8.92 -9.01 13.92
CA GLY A 125 -8.55 -9.94 14.99
C GLY A 125 -7.82 -11.17 14.47
N SER A 126 -8.39 -11.79 13.44
CA SER A 126 -7.82 -12.95 12.74
C SER A 126 -6.43 -12.68 12.14
N GLY A 127 -6.23 -11.53 11.52
CA GLY A 127 -4.91 -11.14 10.99
C GLY A 127 -3.81 -11.06 12.05
N ARG A 128 -4.16 -10.80 13.31
CA ARG A 128 -3.22 -10.76 14.44
C ARG A 128 -2.98 -12.14 15.05
N SER A 129 -4.00 -12.98 15.16
CA SER A 129 -3.89 -14.33 15.73
C SER A 129 -3.33 -15.35 14.74
N GLY A 130 -3.48 -15.11 13.43
CA GLY A 130 -3.20 -16.09 12.38
C GLY A 130 -4.27 -17.17 12.25
N ASP A 131 -5.39 -17.04 12.98
CA ASP A 131 -6.52 -17.98 12.97
C ASP A 131 -7.71 -17.33 12.25
N GLY A 132 -8.07 -17.88 11.08
CA GLY A 132 -9.18 -17.47 10.23
C GLY A 132 -10.50 -18.19 10.53
N SER A 133 -10.57 -19.06 11.52
CA SER A 133 -11.79 -19.84 11.80
C SER A 133 -13.00 -18.95 12.09
N GLU A 134 -12.82 -17.87 12.86
CA GLU A 134 -13.89 -16.89 13.13
C GLU A 134 -14.34 -16.14 11.87
N VAL A 135 -13.40 -15.87 10.94
CA VAL A 135 -13.71 -15.20 9.66
C VAL A 135 -14.60 -16.08 8.81
N LEU A 136 -14.26 -17.37 8.65
CA LEU A 136 -15.08 -18.31 7.89
C LEU A 136 -16.45 -18.53 8.55
N ALA A 137 -16.47 -18.74 9.87
CA ALA A 137 -17.71 -18.94 10.62
C ALA A 137 -18.66 -17.74 10.47
N MET A 138 -18.12 -16.51 10.50
CA MET A 138 -18.91 -15.31 10.27
C MET A 138 -19.52 -15.29 8.86
N VAL A 139 -18.73 -15.57 7.81
CA VAL A 139 -19.20 -15.57 6.41
C VAL A 139 -20.22 -16.68 6.14
N GLU A 140 -20.07 -17.85 6.78
CA GLU A 140 -21.03 -18.94 6.69
C GLU A 140 -22.37 -18.60 7.38
N ALA A 141 -22.35 -17.70 8.38
CA ALA A 141 -23.55 -17.24 9.07
C ALA A 141 -24.27 -16.07 8.38
N LEU A 142 -23.65 -15.41 7.39
CA LEU A 142 -24.26 -14.27 6.69
C LEU A 142 -25.45 -14.70 5.83
N THR A 143 -26.48 -13.84 5.79
CA THR A 143 -27.57 -13.96 4.83
C THR A 143 -27.06 -13.76 3.40
N ALA A 144 -27.88 -14.08 2.39
CA ALA A 144 -27.50 -13.85 1.00
C ALA A 144 -27.25 -12.37 0.69
N GLU A 145 -28.10 -11.48 1.21
CA GLU A 145 -28.01 -10.02 1.05
C GLU A 145 -26.77 -9.45 1.75
N ASP A 146 -26.49 -9.90 2.97
CA ASP A 146 -25.29 -9.50 3.71
C ASP A 146 -24.01 -9.97 3.02
N LEU A 147 -24.03 -11.17 2.44
CA LEU A 147 -22.89 -11.72 1.71
C LEU A 147 -22.63 -10.95 0.41
N GLU A 148 -23.69 -10.58 -0.30
CA GLU A 148 -23.60 -9.74 -1.51
C GLU A 148 -23.00 -8.38 -1.17
N SER A 149 -23.47 -7.74 -0.10
CA SER A 149 -22.93 -6.47 0.40
C SER A 149 -21.45 -6.57 0.75
N LEU A 150 -21.05 -7.63 1.48
CA LEU A 150 -19.64 -7.86 1.84
C LEU A 150 -18.77 -8.09 0.58
N LEU A 151 -19.28 -8.83 -0.40
CA LEU A 151 -18.56 -9.10 -1.64
C LEU A 151 -18.39 -7.81 -2.46
N GLU A 152 -19.43 -7.00 -2.60
CA GLU A 152 -19.39 -5.73 -3.33
C GLU A 152 -18.36 -4.77 -2.71
N ASP A 153 -18.45 -4.51 -1.41
CA ASP A 153 -17.48 -3.67 -0.70
C ASP A 153 -16.03 -4.18 -0.86
N THR A 154 -15.85 -5.50 -0.79
CA THR A 154 -14.52 -6.12 -1.00
C THR A 154 -13.99 -5.87 -2.40
N LEU A 155 -14.84 -6.00 -3.43
CA LEU A 155 -14.45 -5.81 -4.83
C LEU A 155 -14.11 -4.35 -5.14
N ASP A 156 -14.79 -3.40 -4.50
CA ASP A 156 -14.47 -1.98 -4.64
C ASP A 156 -13.06 -1.67 -4.13
N VAL A 157 -12.66 -2.26 -3.00
CA VAL A 157 -11.29 -2.12 -2.50
C VAL A 157 -10.26 -2.74 -3.47
N TRP A 158 -10.56 -3.92 -4.03
CA TRP A 158 -9.68 -4.54 -5.03
C TRP A 158 -9.55 -3.69 -6.30
N ALA A 159 -10.65 -3.10 -6.77
CA ALA A 159 -10.65 -2.22 -7.93
C ALA A 159 -9.85 -0.93 -7.67
N ALA A 160 -10.01 -0.34 -6.48
CA ALA A 160 -9.27 0.86 -6.06
C ALA A 160 -7.76 0.62 -5.89
N ALA A 161 -7.36 -0.59 -5.50
CA ALA A 161 -5.95 -0.98 -5.34
C ALA A 161 -5.25 -1.31 -6.67
N ALA A 162 -6.00 -1.47 -7.77
CA ALA A 162 -5.41 -1.79 -9.06
C ALA A 162 -4.63 -0.58 -9.64
N PRO A 163 -3.50 -0.82 -10.32
CA PRO A 163 -2.75 0.27 -10.94
C PRO A 163 -3.63 0.98 -11.97
N PRO A 164 -3.51 2.33 -12.09
CA PRO A 164 -4.26 3.07 -13.09
C PRO A 164 -3.95 2.50 -14.48
N ARG A 165 -5.02 2.21 -15.23
CA ARG A 165 -4.89 1.69 -16.59
C ARG A 165 -4.08 2.70 -17.41
N PRO A 166 -3.07 2.27 -18.18
CA PRO A 166 -2.45 3.16 -19.16
C PRO A 166 -3.55 3.64 -20.11
N GLU A 167 -3.79 4.95 -20.11
CA GLU A 167 -4.81 5.56 -20.95
C GLU A 167 -4.55 5.15 -22.41
N PRO A 168 -5.55 4.60 -23.12
CA PRO A 168 -5.45 4.50 -24.56
C PRO A 168 -5.33 5.94 -25.11
N ALA A 169 -4.29 6.19 -25.91
CA ALA A 169 -4.01 7.50 -26.51
C ALA A 169 -5.31 8.16 -27.02
N ALA A 170 -5.69 9.27 -26.40
CA ALA A 170 -7.01 9.85 -26.52
C ALA A 170 -7.32 10.30 -27.95
N ALA A 171 -8.46 9.83 -28.47
CA ALA A 171 -9.21 10.54 -29.50
C ALA A 171 -10.14 11.55 -28.81
N THR A 172 -10.12 12.79 -29.29
CA THR A 172 -10.84 13.96 -28.78
C THR A 172 -12.35 13.73 -28.66
N PRO A 173 -13.01 14.11 -27.54
CA PRO A 173 -14.48 14.00 -27.42
C PRO A 173 -15.19 15.30 -27.83
N ALA A 174 -16.41 15.15 -28.36
CA ALA A 174 -17.36 16.22 -28.62
C ALA A 174 -18.56 16.11 -27.65
N GLY A 175 -19.07 17.27 -27.22
CA GLY A 175 -19.91 17.48 -26.03
C GLY A 175 -21.34 16.91 -26.02
N GLY A 176 -21.99 17.09 -24.87
CA GLY A 176 -23.43 16.91 -24.64
C GLY A 176 -23.79 17.05 -23.16
N ALA A 177 -24.73 17.94 -22.84
CA ALA A 177 -25.01 18.55 -21.53
C ALA A 177 -25.92 17.74 -20.56
N GLU A 178 -25.98 18.23 -19.31
CA GLU A 178 -26.65 17.73 -18.08
C GLU A 178 -28.19 17.59 -18.13
N PRO A 179 -28.80 17.05 -17.04
CA PRO A 179 -29.61 17.94 -16.19
C PRO A 179 -29.45 17.76 -14.67
N ASP A 180 -29.33 18.92 -14.01
CA ASP A 180 -30.10 19.43 -12.85
C ASP A 180 -30.36 18.49 -11.64
N ALA A 181 -29.64 18.75 -10.55
CA ALA A 181 -29.77 18.08 -9.25
C ALA A 181 -29.81 19.10 -8.08
N GLU A 182 -30.54 20.19 -8.24
CA GLU A 182 -30.77 21.20 -7.19
C GLU A 182 -31.74 20.72 -6.08
N GLU A 183 -32.22 19.47 -6.13
CA GLU A 183 -33.23 18.93 -5.20
C GLU A 183 -32.74 17.71 -4.38
N LEU A 184 -31.46 17.72 -3.94
CA LEU A 184 -31.00 16.81 -2.89
C LEU A 184 -30.08 17.52 -1.87
N ARG A 185 -30.47 18.74 -1.49
CA ARG A 185 -29.93 19.42 -0.31
C ARG A 185 -31.05 19.71 0.67
N ARG A 186 -30.92 19.10 1.87
CA ARG A 186 -31.43 19.45 3.22
C ARG A 186 -31.97 18.19 3.91
N TYR A 187 -31.41 17.59 4.98
CA TYR A 187 -30.30 17.88 5.89
C TYR A 187 -29.90 16.54 6.58
N THR A 188 -28.63 16.14 6.52
CA THR A 188 -27.92 15.25 7.48
C THR A 188 -26.43 15.63 7.41
N GLY A 189 -25.84 16.15 8.49
CA GLY A 189 -24.47 16.77 8.50
C GLY A 189 -23.36 15.80 8.07
N ALA A 190 -22.42 16.12 7.16
CA ALA A 190 -21.46 17.24 7.05
C ALA A 190 -20.27 17.06 8.03
N GLY A 191 -19.11 16.48 7.66
CA GLY A 191 -18.56 16.20 6.33
C GLY A 191 -18.27 14.72 6.05
N ALA A 192 -18.42 14.34 4.78
CA ALA A 192 -18.11 13.01 4.22
C ALA A 192 -16.64 12.88 3.78
N THR A 193 -15.80 13.84 4.16
CA THR A 193 -14.43 13.99 3.68
C THR A 193 -13.51 13.00 4.38
N ALA A 194 -12.83 12.16 3.59
CA ALA A 194 -11.83 11.25 4.09
C ALA A 194 -10.50 12.00 4.34
N TYR A 195 -9.96 11.91 5.55
CA TYR A 195 -8.64 12.46 5.85
C TYR A 195 -7.59 11.35 5.77
N LEU A 196 -6.69 11.45 4.78
CA LEU A 196 -5.56 10.53 4.67
C LEU A 196 -4.32 11.10 5.34
N MET A 197 -3.72 10.31 6.22
CA MET A 197 -2.47 10.66 6.90
C MET A 197 -1.30 9.80 6.41
N SER A 198 -0.09 10.35 6.53
CA SER A 198 1.13 9.61 6.20
C SER A 198 1.36 8.42 7.14
N ALA A 199 1.89 7.31 6.60
CA ALA A 199 2.25 6.11 7.36
C ALA A 199 3.28 6.35 8.49
N GLY A 200 4.06 7.44 8.42
CA GLY A 200 5.04 7.81 9.45
C GLY A 200 4.55 8.87 10.43
N ALA A 201 3.29 9.28 10.38
CA ALA A 201 2.77 10.34 11.24
C ALA A 201 2.84 9.99 12.74
N ASP A 202 2.67 8.71 13.08
CA ASP A 202 2.76 8.18 14.45
C ASP A 202 4.17 8.26 15.04
N GLN A 203 5.20 8.56 14.23
CA GLN A 203 6.57 8.78 14.69
C GLN A 203 6.84 10.25 15.06
N LEU A 204 5.99 11.18 14.59
CA LEU A 204 6.19 12.62 14.78
C LEU A 204 5.14 13.25 15.68
N LEU A 205 3.95 12.65 15.75
CA LEU A 205 2.81 13.14 16.51
C LEU A 205 2.29 12.07 17.45
N SER A 206 1.81 12.50 18.62
CA SER A 206 1.03 11.66 19.51
C SER A 206 -0.32 11.28 18.87
N ALA A 207 -0.95 10.23 19.39
CA ALA A 207 -2.29 9.82 18.94
C ALA A 207 -3.34 10.92 19.12
N GLN A 208 -3.20 11.76 20.16
CA GLN A 208 -4.09 12.89 20.39
C GLN A 208 -3.89 13.97 19.32
N GLU A 209 -2.64 14.39 19.06
CA GLU A 209 -2.34 15.39 18.03
C GLU A 209 -2.83 14.94 16.64
N MET A 210 -2.64 13.67 16.29
CA MET A 210 -3.15 13.12 15.03
C MET A 210 -4.69 13.20 14.94
N ALA A 211 -5.41 12.92 16.03
CA ALA A 211 -6.86 13.01 16.08
C ALA A 211 -7.38 14.47 16.05
N GLU A 212 -6.58 15.42 16.54
CA GLU A 212 -6.91 16.84 16.55
C GLU A 212 -6.77 17.50 15.18
N LEU A 213 -5.95 16.96 14.27
CA LEU A 213 -5.74 17.55 12.93
C LEU A 213 -7.03 17.66 12.10
N PRO A 214 -7.80 16.58 11.84
CA PRO A 214 -9.08 16.70 11.12
C PRO A 214 -10.04 17.68 11.79
N LEU A 215 -10.15 17.62 13.13
CA LEU A 215 -11.01 18.51 13.90
C LEU A 215 -10.60 19.97 13.78
N HIS A 216 -9.30 20.25 13.67
CA HIS A 216 -8.79 21.59 13.42
C HIS A 216 -9.25 22.08 12.05
N ALA A 217 -9.11 21.28 11.00
CA ALA A 217 -9.52 21.66 9.65
C ALA A 217 -11.03 21.97 9.55
N GLU A 218 -11.87 21.13 10.15
CA GLU A 218 -13.33 21.34 10.18
C GLU A 218 -13.73 22.60 10.96
N LYS A 219 -13.07 22.86 12.10
CA LYS A 219 -13.32 24.08 12.90
C LYS A 219 -12.87 25.33 12.19
N SER A 220 -11.72 25.28 11.52
CA SER A 220 -11.17 26.35 10.68
C SER A 220 -12.15 26.74 9.58
N GLU A 221 -12.68 25.76 8.85
CA GLU A 221 -13.71 25.98 7.83
C GLU A 221 -14.98 26.62 8.43
N ALA A 222 -15.48 26.08 9.55
CA ALA A 222 -16.67 26.60 10.22
C ALA A 222 -16.49 28.05 10.75
N ALA A 223 -15.26 28.46 11.03
CA ALA A 223 -14.91 29.81 11.45
C ALA A 223 -14.72 30.79 10.27
N GLY A 224 -14.79 30.31 9.03
CA GLY A 224 -14.51 31.11 7.83
C GLY A 224 -13.01 31.36 7.58
N ASP A 225 -12.14 30.54 8.17
CA ASP A 225 -10.68 30.55 7.99
C ASP A 225 -10.23 29.18 7.44
N PRO A 226 -10.51 28.89 6.16
CA PRO A 226 -10.34 27.56 5.60
C PRO A 226 -8.87 27.13 5.62
N VAL A 227 -8.62 25.83 5.79
CA VAL A 227 -7.25 25.31 5.61
C VAL A 227 -6.82 25.49 4.15
N VAL A 228 -5.59 25.93 3.96
CA VAL A 228 -5.06 26.25 2.63
C VAL A 228 -4.15 25.13 2.15
N CYS A 229 -4.33 24.72 0.90
CA CYS A 229 -3.45 23.74 0.27
C CYS A 229 -2.05 24.32 0.11
N PHE A 230 -1.08 23.66 0.74
CA PHE A 230 0.30 24.10 0.77
C PHE A 230 0.98 24.10 -0.60
N LEU A 231 0.44 23.39 -1.58
CA LEU A 231 1.05 23.22 -2.91
C LEU A 231 0.35 24.02 -4.02
N CYS A 232 -0.72 24.77 -3.73
CA CYS A 232 -1.34 25.67 -4.71
C CYS A 232 -1.88 26.99 -4.12
N ASP A 233 -1.78 27.18 -2.81
CA ASP A 233 -2.31 28.34 -2.07
C ASP A 233 -3.83 28.55 -2.19
N ALA A 234 -4.56 27.59 -2.77
CA ALA A 234 -6.02 27.61 -2.80
C ALA A 234 -6.60 27.00 -1.52
N ALA A 235 -7.72 27.54 -1.06
CA ALA A 235 -8.50 26.98 0.05
C ALA A 235 -8.91 25.54 -0.26
N ILE A 236 -8.95 24.70 0.77
CA ILE A 236 -9.50 23.35 0.72
C ILE A 236 -10.87 23.42 1.38
N ASP A 237 -11.93 23.24 0.60
CA ASP A 237 -13.27 23.09 1.15
C ASP A 237 -13.41 21.67 1.73
N VAL A 238 -13.09 21.54 3.02
CA VAL A 238 -13.15 20.25 3.73
C VAL A 238 -14.57 19.73 3.93
N THR A 239 -15.60 20.45 3.47
CA THR A 239 -16.99 19.97 3.46
C THR A 239 -17.43 19.45 2.10
N ALA A 240 -16.77 19.88 1.01
CA ALA A 240 -17.08 19.49 -0.35
C ALA A 240 -16.09 18.49 -0.94
N GLU A 241 -14.81 18.51 -0.53
CA GLU A 241 -13.79 17.59 -1.02
C GLU A 241 -14.08 16.17 -0.52
N PRO A 242 -14.06 15.14 -1.40
CA PRO A 242 -14.25 13.76 -0.96
C PRO A 242 -13.08 13.26 -0.09
N GLU A 243 -11.91 13.88 -0.25
CA GLU A 243 -10.67 13.46 0.38
C GLU A 243 -9.72 14.65 0.59
N VAL A 244 -9.04 14.67 1.74
CA VAL A 244 -8.01 15.65 2.06
C VAL A 244 -6.77 14.91 2.54
N HIS A 245 -5.63 15.24 1.95
CA HIS A 245 -4.36 14.64 2.31
C HIS A 245 -3.64 15.50 3.35
N ILE A 246 -3.27 14.86 4.46
CA ILE A 246 -2.51 15.45 5.56
C ILE A 246 -1.10 14.86 5.54
N GLY A 247 -0.17 15.63 4.98
CA GLY A 247 1.25 15.40 5.18
C GLY A 247 1.76 16.04 6.47
N LEU A 248 3.02 15.77 6.81
CA LEU A 248 3.73 16.47 7.89
C LEU A 248 5.08 16.94 7.37
N THR A 249 5.62 18.01 7.95
CA THR A 249 7.01 18.42 7.73
C THR A 249 7.66 18.77 9.06
N THR A 250 8.94 18.46 9.19
CA THR A 250 9.75 18.87 10.34
C THR A 250 10.57 20.09 9.96
N ARG A 251 10.57 21.11 10.81
CA ARG A 251 11.36 22.32 10.61
C ARG A 251 11.97 22.78 11.92
N THR A 252 13.28 23.01 11.91
CA THR A 252 13.97 23.71 13.00
C THR A 252 13.76 25.21 12.85
N LEU A 253 13.06 25.82 13.80
CA LEU A 253 12.84 27.26 13.86
C LEU A 253 13.83 27.88 14.85
N SER A 254 14.44 29.02 14.47
CA SER A 254 15.20 29.83 15.41
C SER A 254 14.30 30.89 16.02
N ILE A 255 13.97 30.75 17.29
CA ILE A 255 13.14 31.70 18.06
C ILE A 255 14.00 32.20 19.22
N ASP A 256 14.26 33.51 19.26
CA ASP A 256 15.09 34.16 20.29
C ASP A 256 16.47 33.50 20.48
N GLY A 257 17.09 33.08 19.37
CA GLY A 257 18.41 32.43 19.36
C GLY A 257 18.40 30.97 19.84
N ARG A 258 17.22 30.39 20.10
CA ARG A 258 17.05 28.96 20.38
C ARG A 258 16.54 28.24 19.15
N SER A 259 17.11 27.07 18.86
CA SER A 259 16.59 26.16 17.85
C SER A 259 15.48 25.31 18.46
N LEU A 260 14.31 25.32 17.86
CA LEU A 260 13.16 24.49 18.22
C LEU A 260 12.75 23.65 17.01
N ASP A 261 12.80 22.34 17.14
CA ASP A 261 12.26 21.43 16.13
C ASP A 261 10.74 21.41 16.25
N THR A 262 10.07 21.69 15.14
CA THR A 262 8.61 21.77 15.07
C THR A 262 8.09 20.82 14.00
N VAL A 263 6.96 20.18 14.28
CA VAL A 263 6.21 19.39 13.29
C VAL A 263 5.03 20.24 12.83
N GLN A 264 4.90 20.42 11.52
CA GLN A 264 3.82 21.21 10.92
C GLN A 264 2.98 20.33 10.00
N PRO A 265 1.64 20.41 10.07
CA PRO A 265 0.77 19.73 9.12
C PRO A 265 0.87 20.39 7.74
N VAL A 266 0.89 19.56 6.70
CA VAL A 266 0.92 19.98 5.30
C VAL A 266 -0.38 19.51 4.65
N TRP A 267 -1.34 20.43 4.56
CA TRP A 267 -2.64 20.18 3.94
C TRP A 267 -2.50 20.25 2.41
N THR A 268 -3.02 19.25 1.70
CA THR A 268 -3.02 19.25 0.23
C THR A 268 -4.31 18.68 -0.34
N HIS A 269 -4.77 19.25 -1.46
CA HIS A 269 -5.76 18.58 -2.30
C HIS A 269 -5.21 17.23 -2.81
N PRO A 270 -6.08 16.22 -3.07
CA PRO A 270 -5.65 14.94 -3.62
C PRO A 270 -4.87 15.07 -4.95
N ALA A 271 -5.26 16.03 -5.79
CA ALA A 271 -4.59 16.32 -7.05
C ALA A 271 -3.26 17.09 -6.88
N CYS A 272 -3.06 17.75 -5.75
CA CYS A 272 -1.89 18.60 -5.51
C CYS A 272 -0.70 17.80 -4.94
N GLY A 273 -0.94 16.90 -3.99
CA GLY A 273 0.10 16.11 -3.33
C GLY A 273 -0.49 14.91 -2.62
N ARG A 274 0.36 13.96 -2.22
CA ARG A 274 -0.04 12.78 -1.42
C ARG A 274 0.24 13.02 0.06
N ALA A 275 -0.51 12.32 0.92
CA ALA A 275 -0.22 12.26 2.35
C ALA A 275 1.14 11.58 2.58
N ARG A 276 2.15 12.37 2.98
CA ARG A 276 3.52 11.91 3.24
C ARG A 276 4.23 12.82 4.25
N ILE A 277 5.36 12.37 4.76
CA ILE A 277 6.32 13.24 5.44
C ILE A 277 7.14 13.95 4.36
N TRP A 278 7.26 15.26 4.48
CA TRP A 278 7.98 16.14 3.58
C TRP A 278 9.22 16.68 4.28
N ALA A 279 10.35 16.64 3.59
CA ALA A 279 11.44 17.53 3.96
C ALA A 279 11.03 18.97 3.63
N TRP A 280 11.41 19.93 4.47
CA TRP A 280 11.05 21.33 4.23
C TRP A 280 11.61 21.81 2.88
N SER A 281 12.85 21.47 2.57
CA SER A 281 13.50 21.75 1.28
C SER A 281 12.73 21.15 0.09
N GLU A 282 12.25 19.92 0.19
CA GLU A 282 11.41 19.28 -0.84
C GLU A 282 10.11 20.05 -1.07
N LEU A 283 9.44 20.42 0.02
CA LEU A 283 8.17 21.14 -0.03
C LEU A 283 8.34 22.53 -0.66
N MET A 284 9.42 23.23 -0.34
CA MET A 284 9.77 24.52 -0.93
C MET A 284 10.15 24.40 -2.41
N ALA A 285 10.90 23.36 -2.79
CA ALA A 285 11.19 23.06 -4.20
C ALA A 285 9.90 22.82 -4.98
N ALA A 286 8.95 22.07 -4.42
CA ALA A 286 7.65 21.81 -5.03
C ALA A 286 6.86 23.11 -5.23
N ARG A 287 6.81 24.00 -4.24
CA ARG A 287 6.18 25.33 -4.37
C ARG A 287 6.85 26.19 -5.43
N GLN A 288 8.18 26.29 -5.41
CA GLN A 288 8.96 27.05 -6.38
C GLN A 288 8.71 26.55 -7.81
N SER A 289 8.64 25.23 -8.02
CA SER A 289 8.36 24.63 -9.34
C SER A 289 6.98 24.99 -9.90
N ARG A 290 6.04 25.34 -9.03
CA ARG A 290 4.68 25.78 -9.37
C ARG A 290 4.54 27.30 -9.50
N GLY A 291 5.63 28.03 -9.36
CA GLY A 291 5.63 29.50 -9.40
C GLY A 291 4.99 30.16 -8.18
N LEU A 292 4.80 29.41 -7.08
CA LEU A 292 4.29 29.96 -5.83
C LEU A 292 5.38 30.75 -5.11
N TYR A 293 4.96 31.69 -4.27
CA TYR A 293 5.90 32.43 -3.45
C TYR A 293 6.62 31.50 -2.46
N VAL A 294 7.95 31.64 -2.43
CA VAL A 294 8.86 31.03 -1.47
C VAL A 294 9.79 32.14 -0.98
N SER A 295 9.92 32.25 0.35
CA SER A 295 10.78 33.25 0.99
C SER A 295 12.22 33.11 0.47
N PRO A 296 13.02 34.19 0.37
CA PRO A 296 14.39 34.11 -0.14
C PRO A 296 15.29 33.12 0.62
N GLU A 297 15.06 32.96 1.92
CA GLU A 297 15.77 32.02 2.81
C GLU A 297 15.39 30.56 2.59
N ASP A 298 14.16 30.28 2.14
CA ASP A 298 13.66 28.93 1.88
C ASP A 298 13.78 28.52 0.39
N ARG A 299 14.25 29.42 -0.49
CA ARG A 299 14.41 29.14 -1.91
C ARG A 299 15.41 28.02 -2.14
N GLN A 300 14.99 27.06 -2.95
CA GLN A 300 15.82 25.92 -3.29
C GLN A 300 16.67 26.24 -4.52
N PRO A 301 17.95 25.82 -4.54
CA PRO A 301 18.78 25.99 -5.71
C PRO A 301 18.13 25.25 -6.89
N GLU A 302 18.18 25.84 -8.09
CA GLU A 302 17.74 25.11 -9.26
C GLU A 302 18.61 23.85 -9.42
N PRO A 303 18.01 22.66 -9.56
CA PRO A 303 18.78 21.45 -9.73
C PRO A 303 19.67 21.58 -10.97
N ALA A 304 20.98 21.40 -10.79
CA ALA A 304 21.94 21.53 -11.87
C ALA A 304 21.58 20.54 -13.00
N ARG A 305 21.06 21.06 -14.12
CA ARG A 305 20.68 20.24 -15.27
C ARG A 305 21.93 19.59 -15.86
N GLY A 306 21.97 18.26 -15.87
CA GLY A 306 22.88 17.49 -16.72
C GLY A 306 24.20 17.02 -16.11
N LEU A 307 24.45 17.24 -14.81
CA LEU A 307 25.63 16.69 -14.12
C LEU A 307 25.23 15.54 -13.19
N LYS A 308 24.91 14.37 -13.75
CA LYS A 308 24.92 13.13 -12.98
C LYS A 308 26.32 12.55 -13.08
N GLY A 309 27.11 12.75 -12.02
CA GLY A 309 28.36 12.03 -11.85
C GLY A 309 28.13 10.50 -11.82
N PRO A 310 29.20 9.70 -11.90
CA PRO A 310 29.07 8.26 -11.71
C PRO A 310 28.42 7.99 -10.34
N LYS A 311 27.37 7.17 -10.33
CA LYS A 311 26.72 6.79 -9.07
C LYS A 311 27.71 5.99 -8.23
N ASN A 312 27.93 6.45 -7.00
CA ASN A 312 28.56 5.67 -5.96
C ASN A 312 27.79 4.36 -5.78
N ALA A 313 28.52 3.26 -5.61
CA ALA A 313 27.89 1.99 -5.30
C ALA A 313 27.19 2.06 -3.94
N ASP A 314 26.07 1.36 -3.78
CA ASP A 314 25.46 1.17 -2.48
C ASP A 314 26.36 0.32 -1.56
N TYR A 315 26.22 0.49 -0.26
CA TYR A 315 26.90 -0.33 0.74
C TYR A 315 25.89 -1.23 1.45
N THR A 316 26.24 -2.51 1.62
CA THR A 316 25.42 -3.48 2.35
C THR A 316 26.29 -4.26 3.34
N HIS A 317 25.81 -4.36 4.58
CA HIS A 317 26.48 -5.13 5.64
C HIS A 317 25.55 -6.17 6.24
N PHE A 318 26.08 -7.34 6.59
CA PHE A 318 25.33 -8.43 7.23
C PHE A 318 25.91 -8.72 8.61
N SER A 319 25.05 -8.74 9.62
CA SER A 319 25.43 -9.02 11.00
C SER A 319 24.36 -9.83 11.73
N LEU A 320 24.53 -10.04 13.04
CA LEU A 320 23.54 -10.65 13.91
C LEU A 320 23.33 -9.72 15.12
N ALA A 321 22.07 -9.50 15.50
CA ALA A 321 21.70 -8.78 16.72
C ALA A 321 20.97 -9.71 17.68
N ARG A 322 21.01 -9.42 18.97
CA ARG A 322 20.12 -10.09 19.94
C ARG A 322 18.72 -9.51 19.80
N ASN A 323 17.71 -10.38 19.83
CA ASN A 323 16.33 -9.94 19.93
C ASN A 323 16.10 -9.34 21.34
N PRO A 324 15.63 -8.08 21.46
CA PRO A 324 15.34 -7.44 22.75
C PRO A 324 14.42 -8.25 23.67
N GLY A 325 13.55 -9.10 23.11
CA GLY A 325 12.64 -9.98 23.87
C GLY A 325 13.19 -11.36 24.27
N GLY A 326 14.50 -11.61 24.15
CA GLY A 326 15.11 -12.91 24.52
C GLY A 326 14.95 -14.03 23.49
N GLY A 327 14.37 -13.76 22.31
CA GLY A 327 14.11 -14.72 21.22
C GLY A 327 15.32 -15.18 20.39
N GLY A 328 16.53 -15.13 20.96
CA GLY A 328 17.77 -15.52 20.27
C GLY A 328 18.36 -14.45 19.34
N MET A 329 19.15 -14.88 18.36
CA MET A 329 19.81 -13.98 17.41
C MET A 329 18.93 -13.73 16.18
N VAL A 330 18.81 -12.45 15.79
CA VAL A 330 18.12 -11.99 14.59
C VAL A 330 19.17 -11.63 13.53
N PRO A 331 18.99 -12.08 12.28
CA PRO A 331 19.86 -11.65 11.19
C PRO A 331 19.63 -10.18 10.86
N VAL A 332 20.71 -9.41 10.76
CA VAL A 332 20.67 -7.97 10.45
C VAL A 332 21.19 -7.75 9.04
N VAL A 333 20.49 -6.93 8.26
CA VAL A 333 21.00 -6.37 7.02
C VAL A 333 20.95 -4.84 7.11
N LEU A 334 22.09 -4.20 6.87
CA LEU A 334 22.22 -2.77 6.78
C LEU A 334 22.33 -2.38 5.30
N VAL A 335 21.56 -1.40 4.87
CA VAL A 335 21.64 -0.80 3.53
C VAL A 335 21.93 0.69 3.67
N GLU A 336 23.02 1.12 3.05
CA GLU A 336 23.38 2.53 2.86
C GLU A 336 23.35 2.84 1.36
N PRO A 337 22.49 3.74 0.88
CA PRO A 337 22.52 4.20 -0.50
C PRO A 337 23.87 4.83 -0.84
N GLY A 338 24.35 4.64 -2.06
CA GLY A 338 25.60 5.22 -2.52
C GLY A 338 25.53 6.74 -2.70
N GLU A 339 24.34 7.24 -3.05
CA GLU A 339 24.10 8.66 -3.28
C GLU A 339 23.32 9.28 -2.12
N PRO A 340 23.66 10.51 -1.70
CA PRO A 340 22.83 11.25 -0.77
C PRO A 340 21.45 11.51 -1.37
N ASP A 341 20.46 11.67 -0.50
CA ASP A 341 19.13 12.10 -0.90
C ASP A 341 19.19 13.53 -1.47
N GLU A 342 18.36 13.82 -2.47
CA GLU A 342 18.36 15.12 -3.17
C GLU A 342 18.01 16.29 -2.25
N HIS A 343 17.31 16.01 -1.14
CA HIS A 343 16.94 16.96 -0.11
C HIS A 343 17.76 16.77 1.17
N GLY A 344 18.92 16.12 1.07
CA GLY A 344 19.85 15.91 2.17
C GLY A 344 19.32 14.96 3.24
N ILE A 345 19.81 15.11 4.47
CA ILE A 345 19.44 14.21 5.57
C ILE A 345 17.96 14.27 5.91
N GLU A 346 17.36 15.46 5.89
CA GLU A 346 15.93 15.65 6.13
C GLU A 346 15.09 14.97 5.04
N GLY A 347 15.50 15.10 3.78
CA GLY A 347 14.94 14.39 2.63
C GLY A 347 14.90 12.88 2.85
N TYR A 348 16.06 12.33 3.20
CA TYR A 348 16.20 10.92 3.51
C TYR A 348 15.23 10.46 4.61
N LEU A 349 15.19 11.18 5.74
CA LEU A 349 14.33 10.82 6.87
C LEU A 349 12.85 10.90 6.49
N ALA A 350 12.44 11.99 5.84
CA ALA A 350 11.07 12.20 5.39
C ALA A 350 10.62 11.09 4.42
N ALA A 351 11.47 10.71 3.46
CA ALA A 351 11.19 9.64 2.52
C ALA A 351 11.02 8.28 3.23
N ARG A 352 11.94 7.92 4.12
CA ARG A 352 11.90 6.64 4.85
C ARG A 352 10.72 6.56 5.81
N LEU A 353 10.41 7.63 6.56
CA LEU A 353 9.23 7.68 7.43
C LEU A 353 7.93 7.57 6.60
N SER A 354 7.84 8.24 5.46
CA SER A 354 6.69 8.13 4.54
C SER A 354 6.47 6.72 4.00
N GLU A 355 7.54 5.95 3.91
CA GLU A 355 7.56 4.56 3.49
C GLU A 355 7.18 3.58 4.62
N GLY A 356 7.04 4.07 5.85
CA GLY A 356 6.69 3.31 7.04
C GLY A 356 7.89 2.77 7.83
N PHE A 357 9.12 3.16 7.48
CA PHE A 357 10.27 2.86 8.33
C PHE A 357 10.15 3.60 9.65
N LYS A 358 10.71 3.01 10.72
CA LYS A 358 10.66 3.57 12.07
C LYS A 358 12.07 3.68 12.67
N PRO A 359 12.31 4.58 13.62
CA PRO A 359 13.54 4.56 14.41
C PRO A 359 13.76 3.18 15.04
N VAL A 360 15.01 2.73 15.07
CA VAL A 360 15.36 1.44 15.67
C VAL A 360 16.27 1.65 16.86
N ASP A 361 15.81 1.19 18.02
CA ASP A 361 16.64 1.09 19.22
C ASP A 361 17.52 -0.16 19.18
N LEU A 362 18.83 0.03 19.04
CA LEU A 362 19.82 -1.05 19.09
C LEU A 362 20.30 -1.37 20.51
N THR A 363 19.94 -0.56 21.52
CA THR A 363 20.31 -0.82 22.92
C THR A 363 19.51 -1.99 23.51
N GLY A 364 18.38 -2.33 22.89
CA GLY A 364 17.51 -3.43 23.29
C GLY A 364 16.55 -3.07 24.42
N GLY A 365 16.30 -1.78 24.66
CA GLY A 365 15.26 -1.31 25.57
C GLY A 365 13.86 -1.54 25.00
N GLU A 366 13.72 -1.49 23.67
CA GLU A 366 12.45 -1.70 22.98
C GLU A 366 12.50 -2.85 21.96
N PRO A 367 11.38 -3.56 21.73
CA PRO A 367 11.26 -4.51 20.63
C PRO A 367 11.49 -3.84 19.27
N PHE A 368 12.12 -4.56 18.34
CA PHE A 368 12.28 -4.03 16.98
C PHE A 368 10.92 -3.80 16.31
N PRO A 369 10.71 -2.66 15.64
CA PRO A 369 9.49 -2.39 14.91
C PRO A 369 9.31 -3.41 13.77
N VAL A 370 8.07 -3.74 13.40
CA VAL A 370 7.77 -4.62 12.26
C VAL A 370 7.38 -3.76 11.06
N LEU A 371 8.02 -4.00 9.91
CA LEU A 371 7.71 -3.31 8.65
C LEU A 371 6.75 -4.15 7.80
N THR A 372 5.45 -3.94 8.00
CA THR A 372 4.40 -4.66 7.25
C THR A 372 4.49 -4.37 5.76
N GLY A 373 4.37 -5.41 4.93
CA GLY A 373 4.45 -5.30 3.47
C GLY A 373 5.89 -5.26 2.92
N TRP A 374 6.92 -5.25 3.78
CA TRP A 374 8.32 -5.28 3.38
C TRP A 374 8.91 -6.70 3.49
N HIS A 375 9.78 -7.06 2.55
CA HIS A 375 10.51 -8.33 2.62
C HIS A 375 11.86 -8.29 1.90
N LEU A 376 12.80 -9.10 2.38
CA LEU A 376 14.05 -9.40 1.67
C LEU A 376 13.81 -10.53 0.69
N ARG A 377 14.25 -10.35 -0.55
CA ARG A 377 14.28 -11.41 -1.56
C ARG A 377 15.69 -11.97 -1.66
N CYS A 378 15.81 -13.27 -1.36
CA CYS A 378 17.06 -14.01 -1.44
C CYS A 378 16.99 -15.07 -2.54
N GLU A 379 18.08 -15.23 -3.28
CA GLU A 379 18.22 -16.25 -4.32
C GLU A 379 19.62 -16.88 -4.21
N ARG A 380 19.67 -18.22 -4.11
CA ARG A 380 20.92 -19.00 -4.05
C ARG A 380 21.91 -18.48 -3.01
N GLY A 381 21.42 -18.20 -1.79
CA GLY A 381 22.24 -17.70 -0.69
C GLY A 381 22.71 -16.25 -0.83
N ARG A 382 22.13 -15.48 -1.76
CA ARG A 382 22.41 -14.05 -1.96
C ARG A 382 21.17 -13.21 -1.71
N MET A 383 21.32 -12.05 -1.10
CA MET A 383 20.26 -11.04 -1.04
C MET A 383 20.23 -10.29 -2.37
N VAL A 384 19.12 -10.35 -3.09
CA VAL A 384 18.99 -9.74 -4.44
C VAL A 384 18.28 -8.40 -4.36
N SER A 385 17.25 -8.28 -3.52
CA SER A 385 16.48 -7.05 -3.40
C SER A 385 15.76 -6.91 -2.06
N VAL A 386 15.45 -5.68 -1.70
CA VAL A 386 14.44 -5.34 -0.69
C VAL A 386 13.17 -4.94 -1.43
N MET A 387 12.05 -5.54 -1.06
CA MET A 387 10.78 -5.42 -1.76
C MET A 387 9.73 -4.77 -0.86
N ARG A 388 8.90 -3.90 -1.44
CA ARG A 388 7.69 -3.36 -0.83
C ARG A 388 6.48 -3.87 -1.61
N ALA A 389 5.48 -4.40 -0.89
CA ALA A 389 4.21 -4.83 -1.48
C ALA A 389 3.58 -3.67 -2.28
N GLY A 390 3.08 -3.97 -3.49
CA GLY A 390 2.47 -2.98 -4.39
C GLY A 390 3.44 -2.05 -5.14
N ALA A 391 4.66 -1.81 -4.62
CA ALA A 391 5.63 -0.89 -5.24
C ALA A 391 6.83 -1.59 -5.93
N GLY A 392 7.05 -2.87 -5.66
CA GLY A 392 8.14 -3.65 -6.27
C GLY A 392 9.45 -3.55 -5.47
N ALA A 393 10.59 -3.56 -6.18
CA ALA A 393 11.91 -3.51 -5.55
C ALA A 393 12.26 -2.06 -5.17
N TRP A 394 12.39 -1.80 -3.87
CA TRP A 394 12.91 -0.53 -3.35
C TRP A 394 14.43 -0.46 -3.52
N TYR A 395 15.10 -1.57 -3.22
CA TYR A 395 16.54 -1.72 -3.35
C TYR A 395 16.84 -2.96 -4.18
N ARG A 396 17.77 -2.84 -5.13
CA ARG A 396 18.21 -3.96 -5.96
C ARG A 396 19.71 -3.86 -6.19
N GLN A 397 20.41 -4.95 -5.92
CA GLN A 397 21.81 -5.09 -6.30
C GLN A 397 21.94 -6.04 -7.49
N GLU A 398 22.61 -5.60 -8.53
CA GLU A 398 22.95 -6.47 -9.66
C GLU A 398 23.85 -7.62 -9.17
N GLY A 399 23.45 -8.86 -9.46
CA GLY A 399 24.11 -10.07 -8.98
C GLY A 399 23.87 -10.41 -7.50
N GLY A 400 23.27 -9.52 -6.70
CA GLY A 400 22.98 -9.71 -5.27
C GLY A 400 24.21 -9.79 -4.36
N TYR A 401 24.02 -9.65 -3.05
CA TYR A 401 25.09 -9.78 -2.06
C TYR A 401 25.14 -11.16 -1.43
N ALA A 402 26.33 -11.76 -1.37
CA ALA A 402 26.52 -13.01 -0.65
C ALA A 402 26.20 -12.83 0.84
N THR A 403 25.23 -13.62 1.34
CA THR A 403 24.85 -13.56 2.75
C THR A 403 25.72 -14.51 3.58
N PRO A 404 26.22 -14.14 4.77
CA PRO A 404 27.08 -15.04 5.58
C PRO A 404 26.35 -16.31 6.06
N GLY A 405 27.08 -17.42 6.25
CA GLY A 405 26.48 -18.70 6.66
C GLY A 405 25.68 -18.63 7.97
N LYS A 406 26.24 -17.98 9.01
CA LYS A 406 25.54 -17.77 10.30
C LYS A 406 24.30 -16.87 10.16
N TRP A 407 24.37 -15.87 9.29
CA TRP A 407 23.23 -15.01 8.95
C TRP A 407 22.09 -15.82 8.33
N ARG A 408 22.42 -16.67 7.34
CA ARG A 408 21.43 -17.54 6.67
C ARG A 408 20.80 -18.54 7.62
N GLN A 409 21.57 -19.09 8.55
CA GLN A 409 21.03 -19.99 9.57
C GLN A 409 20.00 -19.27 10.44
N ALA A 410 20.33 -18.08 10.96
CA ALA A 410 19.39 -17.27 11.74
C ALA A 410 18.15 -16.89 10.92
N ALA A 411 18.31 -16.52 9.65
CA ALA A 411 17.19 -16.18 8.76
C ALA A 411 16.25 -17.36 8.49
N ARG A 412 16.76 -18.59 8.38
CA ARG A 412 15.91 -19.79 8.25
C ARG A 412 15.16 -20.10 9.54
N THR A 413 15.79 -19.91 10.69
CA THR A 413 15.17 -20.18 11.99
C THR A 413 14.09 -19.16 12.32
N GLN A 414 14.35 -17.88 12.08
CA GLN A 414 13.45 -16.79 12.45
C GLN A 414 12.41 -16.47 11.35
N GLY A 415 12.68 -16.81 10.08
CA GLY A 415 11.84 -16.40 8.94
C GLY A 415 11.83 -14.90 8.65
N GLN A 416 12.58 -14.12 9.44
CA GLN A 416 12.62 -12.66 9.41
C GLN A 416 14.06 -12.16 9.59
N ALA A 417 14.30 -10.92 9.18
CA ALA A 417 15.54 -10.20 9.38
C ALA A 417 15.27 -8.75 9.79
N LEU A 418 16.16 -8.18 10.59
CA LEU A 418 16.17 -6.75 10.89
C LEU A 418 16.81 -6.01 9.71
N LEU A 419 15.99 -5.30 8.94
CA LEU A 419 16.45 -4.38 7.91
C LEU A 419 16.72 -3.02 8.56
N LEU A 420 17.97 -2.56 8.45
CA LEU A 420 18.40 -1.23 8.85
C LEU A 420 18.76 -0.44 7.60
N VAL A 421 18.37 0.83 7.60
CA VAL A 421 18.72 1.78 6.55
C VAL A 421 19.36 2.99 7.19
N VAL A 422 20.39 3.52 6.52
CA VAL A 422 21.07 4.75 6.93
C VAL A 422 21.28 5.69 5.73
N PRO A 423 21.49 6.99 5.97
CA PRO A 423 21.85 7.95 4.92
C PRO A 423 23.21 7.62 4.28
N ALA A 424 23.39 8.04 3.03
CA ALA A 424 24.68 7.91 2.35
C ALA A 424 25.82 8.60 3.14
N GLY A 425 26.98 7.95 3.20
CA GLY A 425 28.15 8.41 3.94
C GLY A 425 28.14 8.09 5.44
N SER A 426 27.09 7.44 5.95
CA SER A 426 26.97 7.17 7.39
C SER A 426 27.98 6.16 7.92
N VAL A 427 28.35 5.14 7.14
CA VAL A 427 29.20 4.02 7.58
C VAL A 427 30.69 4.22 7.23
N GLY A 428 31.09 5.44 6.82
CA GLY A 428 32.49 5.81 6.62
C GLY A 428 33.18 5.15 5.41
N GLU A 429 34.52 5.17 5.40
CA GLU A 429 35.30 4.49 4.35
C GLU A 429 35.12 2.97 4.49
N ARG A 430 34.58 2.37 3.42
CA ARG A 430 33.89 1.07 3.38
C ARG A 430 34.76 -0.16 3.70
N GLN A 431 35.95 0.01 4.26
CA GLN A 431 36.90 -1.02 4.68
C GLN A 431 37.73 -0.56 5.90
N GLY A 432 37.33 -0.96 7.12
CA GLY A 432 38.24 -0.97 8.27
C GLY A 432 37.81 -0.23 9.53
N ASP A 433 36.84 0.69 9.45
CA ASP A 433 36.34 1.37 10.65
C ASP A 433 35.36 0.51 11.46
N ASP A 434 35.27 0.81 12.76
CA ASP A 434 34.29 0.22 13.68
C ASP A 434 32.87 0.62 13.25
N TRP A 435 32.29 -0.16 12.33
CA TRP A 435 30.95 0.04 11.79
C TRP A 435 29.89 0.10 12.90
N LEU A 436 30.13 -0.54 14.06
CA LEU A 436 29.24 -0.43 15.22
C LEU A 436 29.31 0.97 15.84
N ALA A 437 30.50 1.56 15.95
CA ALA A 437 30.65 2.94 16.40
C ALA A 437 29.99 3.93 15.42
N ALA A 438 30.16 3.70 14.10
CA ALA A 438 29.43 4.48 13.09
C ALA A 438 27.92 4.33 13.29
N MET A 439 27.44 3.11 13.51
CA MET A 439 26.02 2.87 13.71
C MET A 439 25.46 3.49 14.98
N ASN A 440 26.21 3.45 16.08
CA ASN A 440 25.83 4.11 17.32
C ASN A 440 25.76 5.64 17.15
N ARG A 441 26.68 6.24 16.38
CA ARG A 441 26.60 7.68 16.04
C ARG A 441 25.37 7.99 15.21
N THR A 442 25.11 7.20 14.17
CA THR A 442 23.95 7.37 13.28
C THR A 442 22.63 7.17 14.03
N ALA A 443 22.56 6.17 14.92
CA ALA A 443 21.41 5.95 15.79
C ALA A 443 21.23 7.08 16.81
N GLY A 444 22.32 7.55 17.44
CA GLY A 444 22.29 8.68 18.37
C GLY A 444 21.88 10.00 17.71
N ALA A 445 22.10 10.14 16.40
CA ALA A 445 21.60 11.25 15.60
C ALA A 445 20.14 11.06 15.12
N GLY A 446 19.48 9.94 15.43
CA GLY A 446 18.13 9.64 14.96
C GLY A 446 18.04 9.26 13.48
N HIS A 447 19.18 8.93 12.84
CA HIS A 447 19.26 8.65 11.42
C HIS A 447 19.18 7.15 11.07
N LEU A 448 19.15 6.28 12.08
CA LEU A 448 18.99 4.84 11.90
C LEU A 448 17.51 4.48 11.91
N LEU A 449 17.00 4.12 10.73
CA LEU A 449 15.63 3.67 10.55
C LEU A 449 15.60 2.20 10.10
N GLY A 450 14.49 1.51 10.33
CA GLY A 450 14.45 0.08 10.05
C GLY A 450 13.27 -0.65 10.66
N GLY A 451 13.39 -1.98 10.64
CA GLY A 451 12.52 -2.90 11.34
C GLY A 451 12.60 -4.33 10.79
N LEU A 452 11.88 -5.24 11.45
CA LEU A 452 11.77 -6.63 11.08
C LEU A 452 10.97 -6.78 9.78
N VAL A 453 11.56 -7.50 8.83
CA VAL A 453 10.98 -7.82 7.52
C VAL A 453 11.03 -9.33 7.28
N ALA A 454 10.09 -9.84 6.50
CA ALA A 454 10.10 -11.25 6.12
C ALA A 454 11.29 -11.57 5.21
N VAL A 455 11.86 -12.77 5.33
CA VAL A 455 12.87 -13.27 4.40
C VAL A 455 12.23 -14.28 3.46
N ARG A 456 12.28 -14.02 2.14
CA ARG A 456 11.66 -14.86 1.12
C ARG A 456 12.70 -15.38 0.11
N GLY A 457 12.41 -16.54 -0.48
CA GLY A 457 13.21 -17.15 -1.53
C GLY A 457 14.22 -18.19 -1.01
N THR A 458 15.32 -18.39 -1.73
CA THR A 458 16.28 -19.48 -1.46
C THR A 458 17.55 -18.99 -0.77
N LEU A 459 17.77 -19.49 0.44
CA LEU A 459 18.96 -19.22 1.26
C LEU A 459 20.04 -20.30 1.13
N SER A 460 19.85 -21.35 0.33
CA SER A 460 20.84 -22.43 0.14
C SER A 460 21.79 -22.13 -1.00
#